data_AF-A0A814RWH8-F1
#
_entry.id   AF-A0A814RWH8-F1
#
_cell.length_a   1.000
_cell.length_b   1.000
_cell.length_c   1.000
_cell.angle_alpha   90.00
_cell.angle_beta   90.00
_cell.angle_gamma   90.00
#
_symmetry.space_group_name_H-M   'P 1'
#
loop_
_entity.id
_entity.type
_entity.pdbx_description
1 polymer ?
#
loop_
_entity_poly.entity_id
_entity_poly.type
_entity_poly.pdbx_seq_one_letter_code
_entity_poly.pdbx_strand_id
1 'polypeptide(L)'
;MKTMYPFDNVNLKEKIEEKGLGVYVTNGLKWNRQCSAAAAKANRVLGQIRNSFLCLQEETLRLLYTGLVRPHLEYAISMWNLSTKTNINLIEKIQRRATKLVKSIKNKTYEN
;
A
#
# COMPACT_ATOMS: atom_id res chain seq x y z
N MET A 1 23.95 20.12 -14.44
CA MET A 1 25.17 20.30 -13.62
C MET A 1 25.15 19.21 -12.56
N LYS A 2 25.97 18.14 -12.70
CA LYS A 2 26.00 17.00 -11.76
C LYS A 2 26.95 17.33 -10.62
N THR A 3 26.42 17.48 -9.40
CA THR A 3 27.23 17.67 -8.19
C THR A 3 27.75 16.31 -7.72
N MET A 4 29.07 16.15 -7.77
CA MET A 4 29.82 14.96 -7.40
C MET A 4 30.37 15.16 -5.99
N TYR A 5 29.79 14.46 -5.01
CA TYR A 5 30.30 14.46 -3.63
C TYR A 5 31.22 13.26 -3.43
N PRO A 6 32.51 13.46 -3.11
CA PRO A 6 33.42 12.36 -2.84
C PRO A 6 33.17 11.82 -1.43
N PHE A 7 32.51 10.66 -1.34
CA PHE A 7 32.58 9.78 -0.18
C PHE A 7 33.60 8.68 -0.53
N ASP A 8 34.73 8.63 0.21
CA ASP A 8 35.73 7.55 0.19
C ASP A 8 36.28 7.08 -1.17
N ASN A 9 36.50 8.00 -2.14
CA ASN A 9 37.08 7.68 -3.45
C ASN A 9 36.30 6.64 -4.29
N VAL A 10 35.02 6.41 -3.99
CA VAL A 10 34.17 5.53 -4.80
C VAL A 10 33.29 6.35 -5.72
N ASN A 11 33.36 6.08 -7.03
CA ASN A 11 32.43 6.63 -8.01
C ASN A 11 31.03 6.04 -7.80
N LEU A 12 30.19 6.73 -7.04
CA LEU A 12 28.80 6.36 -6.83
C LEU A 12 28.00 6.66 -8.10
N LYS A 13 27.49 5.61 -8.75
CA LYS A 13 26.55 5.75 -9.85
C LYS A 13 25.23 6.26 -9.28
N GLU A 14 24.75 7.38 -9.82
CA GLU A 14 23.42 7.90 -9.52
C GLU A 14 22.37 6.82 -9.83
N LYS A 15 21.57 6.46 -8.82
CA LYS A 15 20.53 5.45 -8.96
C LYS A 15 19.16 6.12 -8.99
N ILE A 16 18.34 5.71 -9.95
CA ILE A 16 17.02 6.31 -10.18
C ILE A 16 16.02 5.86 -9.11
N GLU A 17 16.22 4.67 -8.54
CA GLU A 17 15.38 4.08 -7.48
C GLU A 17 16.15 3.22 -6.48
N GLU A 18 15.85 3.42 -5.21
CA GLU A 18 16.42 2.71 -4.06
C GLU A 18 15.28 2.06 -3.26
N LYS A 19 15.54 0.91 -2.65
CA LYS A 19 14.61 0.27 -1.71
C LYS A 19 15.31 0.13 -0.36
N GLY A 20 14.86 0.90 0.62
CA GLY A 20 15.37 0.85 1.99
C GLY A 20 14.24 0.53 2.96
N LEU A 21 14.47 -0.41 3.90
CA LEU A 21 13.50 -0.80 4.93
C LEU A 21 12.10 -1.17 4.37
N GLY A 22 12.03 -1.63 3.11
CA GLY A 22 10.77 -1.97 2.47
C GLY A 22 10.01 -0.79 1.83
N VAL A 23 10.59 0.41 1.82
CA VAL A 23 10.09 1.62 1.14
C VAL A 23 10.88 1.85 -0.15
N TYR A 24 10.18 2.09 -1.25
CA TYR A 24 10.80 2.53 -2.51
C TYR A 24 10.93 4.05 -2.52
N VAL A 25 12.16 4.54 -2.72
CA VAL A 25 12.49 5.95 -2.87
C VAL A 25 13.02 6.16 -4.29
N THR A 26 12.38 7.05 -5.03
CA THR A 26 12.78 7.45 -6.39
C THR A 26 13.51 8.79 -6.34
N ASN A 27 14.40 9.06 -7.30
CA ASN A 27 15.08 10.36 -7.42
C ASN A 27 14.10 11.55 -7.54
N GLY A 28 12.92 11.32 -8.11
CA GLY A 28 11.86 12.33 -8.24
C GLY A 28 10.82 12.34 -7.11
N LEU A 29 11.04 11.60 -6.01
CA LEU A 29 10.08 11.44 -4.90
C LEU A 29 8.66 11.04 -5.36
N LYS A 30 8.58 10.30 -6.47
CA LYS A 30 7.36 9.69 -6.96
C LYS A 30 7.06 8.45 -6.12
N TRP A 31 5.92 8.48 -5.44
CA TRP A 31 5.50 7.40 -4.54
C TRP A 31 4.67 6.32 -5.22
N ASN A 32 4.37 6.44 -6.51
CA ASN A 32 3.49 5.51 -7.24
C ASN A 32 3.98 4.05 -7.17
N ARG A 33 5.31 3.83 -7.25
CA ARG A 33 5.89 2.49 -7.10
C ARG A 33 5.70 1.95 -5.69
N GLN A 34 5.93 2.79 -4.68
CA GLN A 34 5.71 2.43 -3.27
C GLN A 34 4.24 2.09 -3.01
N CYS A 35 3.31 2.96 -3.43
CA CYS A 35 1.87 2.74 -3.31
C CYS A 35 1.43 1.44 -3.99
N SER A 36 1.94 1.17 -5.21
CA SER A 36 1.66 -0.07 -5.94
C SER A 36 2.17 -1.31 -5.20
N ALA A 37 3.37 -1.24 -4.61
CA ALA A 37 3.94 -2.33 -3.84
C ALA A 37 3.18 -2.58 -2.52
N ALA A 38 2.80 -1.53 -1.81
CA ALA A 38 1.96 -1.60 -0.60
C ALA A 38 0.59 -2.21 -0.91
N ALA A 39 -0.05 -1.72 -1.97
CA ALA A 39 -1.32 -2.23 -2.47
C ALA A 39 -1.25 -3.71 -2.87
N ALA A 40 -0.16 -4.15 -3.52
CA ALA A 40 0.03 -5.55 -3.88
C ALA A 40 0.12 -6.46 -2.64
N LYS A 41 0.88 -6.05 -1.63
CA LYS A 41 0.98 -6.80 -0.35
C LYS A 41 -0.38 -6.88 0.35
N ALA A 42 -1.08 -5.74 0.46
CA ALA A 42 -2.40 -5.67 1.08
C ALA A 42 -3.43 -6.55 0.33
N ASN A 43 -3.44 -6.53 -1.01
CA ASN A 43 -4.31 -7.41 -1.80
C ASN A 43 -3.98 -8.90 -1.61
N ARG A 44 -2.71 -9.27 -1.47
CA ARG A 44 -2.32 -10.66 -1.21
C ARG A 44 -2.90 -11.14 0.13
N VAL A 45 -2.74 -10.35 1.18
CA VAL A 45 -3.30 -10.65 2.51
C VAL A 45 -4.82 -10.71 2.45
N LEU A 46 -5.46 -9.76 1.76
CA LEU A 46 -6.92 -9.77 1.58
C LEU A 46 -7.40 -11.03 0.82
N GLY A 47 -6.63 -11.49 -0.17
CA GLY A 47 -6.89 -12.75 -0.87
C GLY A 47 -6.77 -13.98 0.04
N GLN A 48 -5.79 -13.98 0.95
CA GLN A 48 -5.68 -15.04 1.97
C GLN A 48 -6.89 -15.03 2.89
N ILE A 49 -7.30 -13.87 3.41
CA ILE A 49 -8.53 -13.74 4.24
C ILE A 49 -9.74 -14.29 3.50
N ARG A 50 -9.94 -13.89 2.23
CA ARG A 50 -11.04 -14.40 1.41
C ARG A 50 -11.04 -15.93 1.29
N ASN A 51 -9.87 -16.54 1.16
CA ASN A 51 -9.75 -17.99 0.94
C ASN A 51 -9.81 -18.79 2.25
N SER A 52 -9.52 -18.17 3.40
CA SER A 52 -9.53 -18.83 4.71
C SER A 52 -10.92 -18.92 5.34
N PHE A 53 -11.88 -18.07 4.94
CA PHE A 53 -13.21 -18.01 5.57
C PHE A 53 -14.33 -18.21 4.54
N LEU A 54 -15.24 -19.16 4.81
CA LEU A 54 -16.45 -19.37 4.01
C LEU A 54 -17.50 -18.25 4.22
N CYS A 55 -17.52 -17.68 5.43
CA CYS A 55 -18.37 -16.57 5.80
C CYS A 55 -17.60 -15.64 6.75
N LEU A 56 -17.62 -14.34 6.47
CA LEU A 56 -17.02 -13.31 7.32
C LEU A 56 -18.13 -12.43 7.90
N GLN A 57 -18.12 -12.28 9.22
CA GLN A 57 -18.92 -11.27 9.94
C GLN A 57 -18.18 -9.93 9.92
N GLU A 58 -18.92 -8.84 10.12
CA GLU A 58 -18.37 -7.48 10.07
C GLU A 58 -17.25 -7.27 11.10
N GLU A 59 -17.45 -7.73 12.34
CA GLU A 59 -16.47 -7.61 13.42
C GLU A 59 -15.17 -8.38 13.11
N THR A 60 -15.29 -9.61 12.60
CA THR A 60 -14.14 -10.43 12.20
C THR A 60 -13.39 -9.77 11.05
N LEU A 61 -14.09 -9.25 10.03
CA LEU A 61 -13.45 -8.51 8.95
C LEU A 61 -12.75 -7.27 9.49
N ARG A 62 -13.39 -6.50 10.38
CA ARG A 62 -12.81 -5.29 10.98
C ARG A 62 -11.51 -5.61 11.71
N LEU A 63 -11.50 -6.68 12.50
CA LEU A 63 -10.31 -7.14 13.22
C LEU A 63 -9.19 -7.54 12.23
N LEU A 64 -9.49 -8.40 11.27
CA LEU A 64 -8.52 -8.91 10.30
C LEU A 64 -7.99 -7.79 9.38
N TYR A 65 -8.87 -6.91 8.91
CA TYR A 65 -8.49 -5.78 8.09
C TYR A 65 -7.54 -4.85 8.85
N THR A 66 -7.90 -4.49 10.09
CA THR A 66 -7.10 -3.56 10.91
C THR A 66 -5.76 -4.18 11.32
N GLY A 67 -5.73 -5.49 11.65
CA GLY A 67 -4.52 -6.16 12.10
C GLY A 67 -3.58 -6.63 10.98
N LEU A 68 -4.11 -6.96 9.80
CA LEU A 68 -3.32 -7.62 8.73
C LEU A 68 -3.23 -6.80 7.45
N VAL A 69 -4.30 -6.10 7.05
CA VAL A 69 -4.35 -5.39 5.75
C VAL A 69 -3.89 -3.94 5.91
N ARG A 70 -4.46 -3.22 6.88
CA ARG A 70 -4.20 -1.80 7.16
C ARG A 70 -2.72 -1.50 7.43
N PRO A 71 -1.95 -2.32 8.17
CA PRO A 71 -0.54 -2.03 8.41
C PRO A 71 0.29 -1.98 7.12
N HIS A 72 -0.06 -2.78 6.11
CA HIS A 72 0.63 -2.73 4.81
C HIS A 72 0.31 -1.46 4.01
N LEU A 73 -0.87 -0.88 4.22
CA LEU A 73 -1.30 0.35 3.56
C LEU A 73 -0.81 1.61 4.28
N GLU A 74 -0.56 1.55 5.58
CA GLU A 74 -0.13 2.72 6.37
C GLU A 74 1.37 2.74 6.68
N TYR A 75 2.09 1.65 6.39
CA TYR A 75 3.52 1.57 6.63
C TYR A 75 4.28 2.69 5.92
N ALA A 76 5.05 3.47 6.68
CA ALA A 76 5.84 4.61 6.21
C ALA A 76 5.04 5.74 5.55
N ILE A 77 3.74 5.87 5.84
CA ILE A 77 2.86 6.88 5.22
C ILE A 77 3.31 8.34 5.43
N SER A 78 4.05 8.62 6.50
CA SER A 78 4.69 9.93 6.72
C SER A 78 5.76 10.26 5.67
N MET A 79 6.41 9.23 5.10
CA MET A 79 7.39 9.40 4.02
C MET A 79 6.70 9.60 2.68
N TRP A 80 5.66 8.80 2.39
CA TRP A 80 4.94 8.86 1.12
C TRP A 80 3.55 9.47 1.33
N ASN A 81 3.45 10.79 1.11
CA ASN A 81 2.16 11.45 1.11
C ASN A 81 1.29 10.94 -0.06
N LEU A 82 0.07 10.50 0.27
CA LEU A 82 -0.98 10.03 -0.66
C LEU A 82 -1.61 11.15 -1.49
N SER A 83 -0.90 12.23 -1.77
CA SER A 83 -1.44 13.45 -2.37
C SER A 83 -1.93 13.29 -3.82
N THR A 84 -1.59 12.20 -4.50
CA THR A 84 -2.08 11.93 -5.87
C THR A 84 -3.40 11.15 -5.83
N LYS A 85 -4.41 11.63 -6.56
CA LYS A 85 -5.71 10.97 -6.75
C LYS A 85 -5.59 9.48 -7.11
N THR A 86 -4.61 9.12 -7.94
CA THR A 86 -4.33 7.74 -8.34
C THR A 86 -4.01 6.84 -7.14
N ASN A 87 -3.22 7.32 -6.18
CA ASN A 87 -2.79 6.55 -5.02
C ASN A 87 -3.94 6.43 -4.00
N ILE A 88 -4.74 7.49 -3.82
CA ILE A 88 -5.97 7.46 -3.01
C ILE A 88 -6.93 6.41 -3.57
N ASN A 89 -7.23 6.50 -4.87
CA ASN A 89 -8.10 5.56 -5.56
C ASN A 89 -7.60 4.11 -5.47
N LEU A 90 -6.29 3.89 -5.43
CA LEU A 90 -5.71 2.56 -5.29
C LEU A 90 -6.00 1.97 -3.91
N ILE A 91 -5.88 2.75 -2.84
CA ILE A 91 -6.20 2.33 -1.47
C ILE A 91 -7.70 2.11 -1.30
N GLU A 92 -8.53 3.03 -1.78
CA GLU A 92 -9.99 2.88 -1.74
C GLU A 92 -10.46 1.60 -2.43
N LYS A 93 -9.86 1.24 -3.57
CA LYS A 93 -10.19 -0.03 -4.26
C LYS A 93 -9.97 -1.25 -3.36
N ILE A 94 -8.97 -1.23 -2.49
CA ILE A 94 -8.69 -2.33 -1.57
C ILE A 94 -9.72 -2.34 -0.44
N GLN A 95 -10.04 -1.18 0.12
CA GLN A 95 -11.11 -1.03 1.13
C GLN A 95 -12.45 -1.54 0.58
N ARG A 96 -12.84 -1.12 -0.62
CA ARG A 96 -14.06 -1.58 -1.31
C ARG A 96 -14.07 -3.08 -1.59
N ARG A 97 -12.90 -3.70 -1.83
CA ARG A 97 -12.81 -5.16 -1.98
C ARG A 97 -12.98 -5.87 -0.65
N ALA A 98 -12.46 -5.29 0.44
CA ALA A 98 -12.58 -5.88 1.76
C ALA A 98 -14.04 -5.90 2.24
N THR A 99 -14.77 -4.78 2.10
CA THR A 99 -16.19 -4.72 2.50
C THR A 99 -17.07 -5.73 1.75
N LYS A 100 -16.74 -6.04 0.50
CA LYS A 100 -17.44 -7.07 -0.30
C LYS A 100 -17.28 -8.51 0.23
N LEU A 101 -16.36 -8.77 1.16
CA LEU A 101 -16.19 -10.08 1.79
C LEU A 101 -17.26 -10.37 2.83
N VAL A 102 -17.90 -9.33 3.40
CA VAL A 102 -18.93 -9.49 4.42
C VAL A 102 -20.30 -9.54 3.75
N LYS A 103 -21.02 -10.66 3.92
CA LYS A 103 -22.31 -10.91 3.25
C LYS A 103 -23.36 -9.84 3.56
N SER A 104 -23.40 -9.33 4.79
CA SER A 104 -24.41 -8.34 5.24
C SER A 104 -24.27 -6.97 4.57
N ILE A 105 -23.07 -6.60 4.13
CA ILE A 105 -22.80 -5.28 3.53
C ILE A 105 -22.32 -5.37 2.08
N LYS A 106 -22.20 -6.57 1.52
CA LYS A 106 -21.68 -6.82 0.15
C LYS A 106 -22.41 -6.02 -0.93
N ASN A 107 -23.73 -5.84 -0.78
CA ASN A 107 -24.59 -5.17 -1.75
C ASN A 107 -24.90 -3.72 -1.39
N LYS A 108 -24.35 -3.18 -0.29
CA LYS A 108 -24.54 -1.77 0.04
C LYS A 108 -23.74 -0.90 -0.91
N THR A 109 -24.35 0.20 -1.35
CA THR A 109 -23.70 1.21 -2.16
C THR A 109 -22.64 1.94 -1.32
N TYR A 110 -21.50 2.24 -1.96
CA TYR A 110 -20.46 3.05 -1.35
C TYR A 110 -20.82 4.52 -1.56
N GLU A 111 -21.03 5.26 -0.48
CA GLU A 111 -21.23 6.71 -0.53
C GLU A 111 -19.89 7.39 -0.85
N ASN A 112 -19.88 8.30 -1.83
CA ASN A 112 -18.72 9.14 -2.14
C ASN A 112 -18.85 10.50 -1.45
#